data_AF-A0A559TH95-F1
#
_entry.id   AF-A0A559TH95-F1
#
_cell.length_a   1.000
_cell.length_b   1.000
_cell.length_c   1.000
_cell.angle_alpha   90.00
_cell.angle_beta   90.00
_cell.angle_gamma   90.00
#
_symmetry.space_group_name_H-M   'P 1'
#
loop_
_entity.id
_entity.type
_entity.pdbx_description
1 polymer ?
#
loop_
_entity_poly.entity_id
_entity_poly.type
_entity_poly.pdbx_seq_one_letter_code
_entity_poly.pdbx_strand_id
1 'polypeptide(L)'
;MNTFKIPIIAMAMAVSSPALADDEKGSIVGAWNMTFLQFTDASGRQNTIPYSGQVIFSKSGTLSVQAMNPDAAAEPTPYTANGYEAYYGPVEIDEAKKTFAITVGSSLVRNHVNRLAA
;
A
#
# COMPACT_ATOMS: atom_id res chain seq x y z
N MET A 1 -27.60 58.38 29.10
CA MET A 1 -27.24 57.33 28.13
C MET A 1 -25.78 56.97 28.38
N ASN A 2 -25.56 55.79 28.97
CA ASN A 2 -24.30 55.37 29.57
C ASN A 2 -23.33 54.83 28.50
N THR A 3 -22.11 55.35 28.47
CA THR A 3 -21.01 54.80 27.68
C THR A 3 -20.26 53.75 28.51
N PHE A 4 -20.62 52.49 28.32
CA PHE A 4 -19.84 51.36 28.83
C PHE A 4 -18.61 51.13 27.95
N LYS A 5 -17.41 51.19 28.56
CA LYS A 5 -16.15 50.78 27.91
C LYS A 5 -15.87 49.33 28.28
N ILE A 6 -15.81 48.46 27.27
CA ILE A 6 -15.45 47.04 27.43
C ILE A 6 -13.95 46.90 27.10
N PRO A 7 -13.09 46.45 28.02
CA PRO A 7 -11.72 46.11 27.68
C PRO A 7 -11.72 44.75 26.97
N ILE A 8 -11.19 44.71 25.75
CA ILE A 8 -10.93 43.45 25.04
C ILE A 8 -9.64 42.85 25.61
N ILE A 9 -9.76 41.82 26.44
CA ILE A 9 -8.64 40.95 26.81
C ILE A 9 -8.57 39.87 25.73
N ALA A 10 -7.54 39.94 24.89
CA ALA A 10 -7.21 38.91 23.93
C ALA A 10 -6.61 37.70 24.66
N MET A 11 -7.42 36.68 24.93
CA MET A 11 -6.96 35.39 25.43
C MET A 11 -6.44 34.57 24.24
N ALA A 12 -5.12 34.56 24.02
CA ALA A 12 -4.51 33.70 23.03
C ALA A 12 -4.65 32.24 23.49
N MET A 13 -5.60 31.51 22.90
CA MET A 13 -5.64 30.06 23.04
C MET A 13 -4.45 29.49 22.26
N ALA A 14 -3.38 29.14 22.97
CA ALA A 14 -2.39 28.22 22.45
C ALA A 14 -3.11 26.88 22.22
N VAL A 15 -3.57 26.65 20.99
CA VAL A 15 -3.92 25.31 20.53
C VAL A 15 -2.62 24.52 20.50
N SER A 16 -2.33 23.86 21.61
CA SER A 16 -1.43 22.72 21.63
C SER A 16 -2.09 21.65 20.76
N SER A 17 -1.85 21.71 19.44
CA SER A 17 -2.11 20.55 18.60
C SER A 17 -1.39 19.38 19.27
N PRO A 18 -2.06 18.25 19.57
CA PRO A 18 -1.30 17.05 19.85
C PRO A 18 -0.42 16.88 18.61
N ALA A 19 0.90 16.98 18.81
CA ALA A 19 1.82 16.41 17.85
C ALA A 19 1.42 14.95 17.82
N LEU A 20 0.71 14.53 16.77
CA LEU A 20 0.58 13.13 16.44
C LEU A 20 2.02 12.65 16.45
N ALA A 21 2.35 11.84 17.46
CA ALA A 21 3.64 11.20 17.51
C ALA A 21 3.77 10.50 16.17
N ASP A 22 4.70 10.99 15.36
CA ASP A 22 5.08 10.40 14.10
C ASP A 22 5.83 9.12 14.45
N ASP A 23 5.07 8.10 14.85
CA ASP A 23 5.51 6.74 15.09
C ASP A 23 5.76 6.00 13.75
N GLU A 24 6.02 6.75 12.66
CA GLU A 24 6.28 6.21 11.32
C GLU A 24 7.75 5.79 11.10
N LYS A 25 8.60 5.79 12.13
CA LYS A 25 9.92 5.14 12.02
C LYS A 25 9.81 3.63 12.15
N GLY A 26 9.17 2.99 11.17
CA GLY A 26 9.12 1.53 11.07
C GLY A 26 7.95 0.95 10.30
N SER A 27 6.94 1.74 9.93
CA SER A 27 5.75 1.19 9.27
C SER A 27 5.97 0.96 7.77
N ILE A 28 5.55 -0.21 7.27
CA ILE A 28 5.51 -0.52 5.82
C ILE A 28 4.46 0.32 5.05
N VAL A 29 3.64 1.09 5.78
CA VAL A 29 2.65 2.01 5.22
C VAL A 29 3.31 3.03 4.30
N GLY A 30 2.81 3.14 3.07
CA GLY A 30 3.39 3.97 2.02
C GLY A 30 3.15 3.41 0.63
N ALA A 31 3.76 4.06 -0.37
CA ALA A 31 3.78 3.61 -1.75
C ALA A 31 5.19 3.14 -2.13
N TRP A 32 5.26 1.93 -2.69
CA TRP A 32 6.50 1.25 -3.04
C TRP A 32 6.51 0.97 -4.53
N ASN A 33 7.56 1.39 -5.23
CA ASN A 33 7.73 1.09 -6.65
C ASN A 33 8.42 -0.26 -6.82
N MET A 34 7.90 -1.08 -7.74
CA MET A 34 8.55 -2.32 -8.14
C MET A 34 9.82 -1.99 -8.91
N THR A 35 10.94 -2.65 -8.58
CA THR A 35 12.21 -2.50 -9.30
C THR A 35 12.39 -3.60 -10.35
N PHE A 36 12.20 -4.85 -9.97
CA PHE A 36 12.25 -6.02 -10.85
C PHE A 36 11.64 -7.25 -10.16
N LEU A 37 11.32 -8.27 -10.96
CA LEU A 37 11.02 -9.63 -10.47
C LEU A 37 12.19 -10.55 -10.83
N GLN A 38 12.67 -11.34 -9.88
CA GLN A 38 13.66 -12.38 -10.11
C GLN A 38 13.04 -13.76 -9.94
N PHE A 39 13.35 -14.68 -10.87
CA PHE A 39 12.93 -16.07 -10.78
C PHE A 39 14.05 -17.00 -11.25
N THR A 40 14.04 -18.23 -10.76
CA THR A 40 14.96 -19.28 -11.19
C THR A 40 14.24 -20.20 -12.17
N ASP A 41 14.79 -20.36 -13.37
CA ASP A 41 14.21 -21.28 -14.36
C ASP A 41 14.54 -22.76 -14.04
N ALA A 42 13.97 -23.68 -14.81
CA ALA A 42 14.16 -25.12 -14.61
C ALA A 42 15.63 -25.58 -14.77
N SER A 43 16.48 -24.76 -15.39
CA SER A 43 17.93 -25.02 -15.52
C SER A 43 18.75 -24.52 -14.33
N GLY A 44 18.10 -23.85 -13.36
CA GLY A 44 18.78 -23.22 -12.23
C GLY A 44 19.32 -21.81 -12.54
N ARG A 45 19.04 -21.26 -13.72
CA ARG A 45 19.50 -19.92 -14.08
C ARG A 45 18.53 -18.86 -13.54
N GLN A 46 19.12 -17.83 -12.93
CA GLN A 46 18.38 -16.69 -12.42
C GLN A 46 18.06 -15.73 -13.58
N ASN A 47 16.78 -15.43 -13.75
CA ASN A 47 16.27 -14.50 -14.75
C ASN A 47 15.64 -13.31 -14.04
N THR A 48 15.73 -12.14 -14.68
CA THR A 48 15.13 -10.90 -14.19
C THR A 48 14.13 -10.39 -15.20
N ILE A 49 12.92 -10.05 -14.73
CA ILE A 49 11.90 -9.38 -15.53
C ILE A 49 11.79 -7.93 -15.02
N PRO A 50 11.95 -6.92 -15.88
CA PRO A 50 11.85 -5.51 -15.49
C PRO A 50 10.38 -5.10 -15.34
N TYR A 51 9.70 -5.68 -14.35
CA TYR A 51 8.34 -5.30 -14.02
C TYR A 51 8.28 -3.82 -13.63
N SER A 52 7.24 -3.14 -14.14
CA SER A 52 6.83 -1.84 -13.62
C SER A 52 5.62 -2.04 -12.72
N GLY A 53 5.36 -1.09 -11.81
CA GLY A 53 4.22 -1.15 -10.93
C GLY A 53 4.49 -0.62 -9.54
N GLN A 54 3.50 -0.79 -8.68
CA GLN A 54 3.54 -0.31 -7.32
C GLN A 54 2.75 -1.20 -6.36
N VAL A 55 3.17 -1.16 -5.10
CA VAL A 55 2.46 -1.72 -3.95
C VAL A 55 2.18 -0.58 -3.00
N ILE A 56 0.91 -0.41 -2.60
CA ILE A 56 0.50 0.65 -1.67
C ILE A 56 -0.09 0.01 -0.42
N PHE A 57 0.54 0.27 0.72
CA PHE A 57 -0.02 0.04 2.04
C PHE A 57 -0.62 1.36 2.52
N SER A 58 -1.94 1.44 2.56
CA SER A 58 -2.65 2.65 2.99
C SER A 58 -2.78 2.73 4.51
N LYS A 59 -2.80 3.95 5.05
CA LYS A 59 -3.11 4.21 6.47
C LYS A 59 -4.47 3.66 6.91
N SER A 60 -5.40 3.48 5.97
CA SER A 60 -6.73 2.92 6.20
C SER A 60 -6.77 1.39 6.22
N GLY A 61 -5.62 0.70 6.19
CA GLY A 61 -5.56 -0.77 6.32
C GLY A 61 -5.90 -1.54 5.04
N THR A 62 -5.65 -0.95 3.87
CA THR A 62 -5.79 -1.60 2.56
C THR A 62 -4.43 -1.74 1.89
N LEU A 63 -4.19 -2.91 1.30
CA LEU A 63 -3.10 -3.16 0.36
C LEU A 63 -3.64 -3.09 -1.07
N SER A 64 -2.92 -2.43 -1.97
CA SER A 64 -3.20 -2.41 -3.41
C SER A 64 -1.93 -2.77 -4.18
N VAL A 65 -2.06 -3.70 -5.12
CA VAL A 65 -0.96 -4.17 -5.97
C VAL A 65 -1.32 -3.92 -7.42
N GLN A 66 -0.37 -3.35 -8.15
CA GLN A 66 -0.43 -3.19 -9.60
C GLN A 66 0.95 -3.52 -10.16
N ALA A 67 1.02 -4.42 -11.12
CA ALA A 67 2.27 -4.77 -11.78
C ALA A 67 2.03 -5.04 -13.27
N MET A 68 3.05 -4.77 -14.08
CA MET A 68 3.02 -5.03 -15.51
C MET A 68 4.33 -5.67 -15.96
N ASN A 69 4.22 -6.84 -16.58
CA ASN A 69 5.27 -7.40 -17.40
C ASN A 69 5.33 -6.60 -18.72
N PRO A 70 6.47 -5.98 -19.08
CA PRO A 70 6.57 -5.23 -20.33
C PRO A 70 6.51 -6.09 -21.59
N ASP A 71 6.65 -7.42 -21.46
CA ASP A 71 6.47 -8.35 -22.58
C ASP A 71 4.99 -8.51 -22.93
N ALA A 72 4.58 -7.98 -24.08
CA ALA A 72 3.21 -8.08 -24.58
C ALA A 72 2.79 -9.52 -24.93
N ALA A 73 3.75 -10.44 -25.09
CA ALA A 73 3.51 -11.87 -25.31
C ALA A 73 3.59 -12.69 -24.01
N ALA A 74 3.68 -12.04 -22.84
CA ALA A 74 3.72 -12.73 -21.57
C ALA A 74 2.46 -13.60 -21.36
N GLU A 75 2.68 -14.89 -21.18
CA GLU A 75 1.61 -15.84 -20.92
C GLU A 75 0.88 -15.51 -19.60
N PRO A 76 -0.46 -15.72 -19.55
CA PRO A 76 -1.20 -15.58 -18.30
C PRO A 76 -0.66 -16.50 -17.20
N THR A 77 -0.53 -15.96 -16.00
CA THR A 77 -0.19 -16.72 -14.78
C THR A 77 -1.43 -16.82 -13.89
N PRO A 78 -1.38 -17.54 -12.76
CA PRO A 78 -2.47 -17.48 -11.79
C PRO A 78 -2.83 -16.04 -11.39
N TYR A 79 -1.88 -15.11 -11.30
CA TYR A 79 -2.09 -13.75 -10.81
C TYR A 79 -2.15 -12.68 -11.91
N THR A 80 -1.87 -13.05 -13.16
CA THR A 80 -1.79 -12.09 -14.27
C THR A 80 -2.78 -12.39 -15.40
N ALA A 81 -3.30 -11.33 -16.02
CA ALA A 81 -4.01 -11.39 -17.29
C ALA A 81 -3.41 -10.36 -18.25
N ASN A 82 -3.10 -10.78 -19.48
CA ASN A 82 -2.50 -9.94 -20.52
C ASN A 82 -1.23 -9.20 -20.05
N GLY A 83 -0.38 -9.85 -19.25
CA GLY A 83 0.85 -9.26 -18.69
C GLY A 83 0.65 -8.33 -17.49
N TYR A 84 -0.59 -8.07 -17.06
CA TYR A 84 -0.89 -7.24 -15.90
C TYR A 84 -1.30 -8.06 -14.68
N GLU A 85 -0.92 -7.59 -13.50
CA GLU A 85 -1.40 -8.05 -12.20
C GLU A 85 -2.05 -6.87 -11.49
N ALA A 86 -3.26 -7.06 -10.97
CA ALA A 86 -3.90 -6.07 -10.12
C ALA A 86 -4.84 -6.74 -9.11
N TYR A 87 -4.72 -6.33 -7.85
CA TYR A 87 -5.66 -6.69 -6.80
C TYR A 87 -5.59 -5.69 -5.64
N TYR A 88 -6.66 -5.65 -4.84
CA TYR A 88 -6.67 -4.89 -3.60
C TYR A 88 -7.56 -5.55 -2.55
N GLY A 89 -7.34 -5.18 -1.28
CA GLY A 89 -8.13 -5.67 -0.17
C GLY A 89 -7.58 -5.25 1.19
N PRO A 90 -8.31 -5.53 2.28
CA PRO A 90 -7.82 -5.29 3.63
C PRO A 90 -6.54 -6.08 3.89
N VAL A 91 -5.61 -5.47 4.63
CA VAL A 91 -4.32 -6.05 5.00
C VAL A 91 -4.12 -6.04 6.50
N GLU A 92 -3.66 -7.16 7.03
CA GLU A 92 -3.21 -7.32 8.41
C GLU A 92 -1.68 -7.34 8.41
N ILE A 93 -1.06 -6.44 9.17
CA ILE A 93 0.41 -6.30 9.27
C ILE A 93 0.84 -6.76 10.66
N ASP A 94 1.76 -7.72 10.72
CA ASP A 94 2.42 -8.18 11.94
C ASP A 94 3.88 -7.70 11.92
N GLU A 95 4.12 -6.52 12.49
CA GLU A 95 5.43 -5.88 12.54
C GLU A 95 6.45 -6.71 13.36
N ALA A 96 5.98 -7.44 14.38
CA ALA A 96 6.85 -8.28 15.21
C ALA A 96 7.36 -9.49 14.42
N LYS A 97 6.51 -10.11 13.61
CA LYS A 97 6.89 -11.23 12.73
C LYS A 97 7.44 -10.79 11.38
N LYS A 98 7.35 -9.50 11.04
CA LYS A 98 7.72 -8.92 9.74
C LYS A 98 6.97 -9.58 8.58
N THR A 99 5.68 -9.79 8.77
CA THR A 99 4.79 -10.44 7.81
C THR A 99 3.53 -9.62 7.64
N PHE A 100 2.85 -9.78 6.51
CA PHE A 100 1.49 -9.27 6.32
C PHE A 100 0.63 -10.33 5.63
N ALA A 101 -0.69 -10.21 5.75
CA ALA A 101 -1.65 -11.03 5.03
C ALA A 101 -2.75 -10.14 4.44
N ILE A 102 -3.12 -10.37 3.19
CA ILE A 102 -4.20 -9.64 2.52
C ILE A 102 -5.39 -10.59 2.29
N THR A 103 -6.60 -10.10 2.55
CA THR A 103 -7.82 -10.74 2.03
C THR A 103 -8.21 -10.03 0.74
N VAL A 104 -8.12 -10.71 -0.40
CA VAL A 104 -8.35 -10.08 -1.71
C VAL A 104 -9.83 -9.76 -1.89
N GLY A 105 -10.16 -8.46 -1.92
CA GLY A 105 -11.54 -7.98 -2.14
C GLY A 105 -11.92 -7.88 -3.62
N SER A 106 -10.94 -7.56 -4.46
CA SER A 106 -11.10 -7.55 -5.92
C SER A 106 -9.77 -7.84 -6.61
N SER A 107 -9.84 -8.45 -7.79
CA SER A 107 -8.66 -8.79 -8.59
C SER A 107 -9.00 -8.77 -10.07
N LEU A 108 -7.98 -8.46 -10.88
CA LEU A 108 -8.01 -8.63 -12.33
C LEU A 108 -8.31 -10.09 -12.72
N VAL A 109 -7.78 -11.06 -11.96
CA VAL A 109 -8.09 -12.47 -12.13
C VAL A 109 -9.15 -12.87 -11.09
N ARG A 110 -10.39 -13.05 -11.57
CA ARG A 110 -11.60 -13.23 -10.73
C ARG A 110 -11.51 -14.36 -9.70
N ASN A 111 -10.71 -15.40 -9.97
CA ASN A 111 -10.57 -16.56 -9.08
C ASN A 111 -9.83 -16.25 -7.76
N HIS A 112 -9.26 -15.05 -7.62
CA HIS A 112 -8.62 -14.59 -6.37
C HIS A 112 -9.53 -13.84 -5.41
N VAL A 113 -10.74 -13.48 -5.83
CA VAL A 113 -11.67 -12.78 -4.94
C VAL A 113 -12.01 -13.66 -3.73
N ASN A 114 -11.93 -13.08 -2.53
CA ASN A 114 -12.10 -13.72 -1.22
C ASN A 114 -11.02 -14.76 -0.85
N ARG A 115 -9.86 -14.76 -1.51
CA ARG A 115 -8.70 -15.57 -1.11
C ARG A 115 -7.79 -14.79 -0.17
N LEU A 116 -7.16 -15.51 0.75
CA LEU A 116 -5.98 -15.02 1.47
C LEU A 116 -4.77 -15.11 0.53
N ALA A 117 -4.06 -14.01 0.38
CA ALA A 117 -2.72 -14.00 -0.20
C ALA A 117 -1.73 -13.52 0.86
N ALA A 118 -0.54 -14.13 0.86
CA ALA A 118 0.56 -13.86 1.79
C ALA A 118 1.85 -13.71 0.98
#